data_AF-A0A3M7GLL8-F1
#
_entry.id   AF-A0A3M7GLL8-F1
#
_cell.length_a   1.000
_cell.length_b   1.000
_cell.length_c   1.000
_cell.angle_alpha   90.00
_cell.angle_beta   90.00
_cell.angle_gamma   90.00
#
_symmetry.space_group_name_H-M   'P 1'
#
loop_
_entity.id
_entity.type
_entity.pdbx_description
1 polymer ?
#
loop_
_entity_poly.entity_id
_entity_poly.type
_entity_poly.pdbx_seq_one_letter_code
_entity_poly.pdbx_strand_id
1 'polypeptide(L)'
;ASTSDTQWLHDILGAHPRLGAKKVESAQSQTEQAQLQGGGDEAEKLRQLNEEYEAKYPGLRYVVFVAGRSRPVIMQDMRARIDGSAFERERATIIRAMCEIAADRAEKLVK
;
A
#
# COMPACT_ATOMS: atom_id res chain seq x y z
N ALA A 1 -15.95 -5.92 -17.81
CA ALA A 1 -15.56 -6.86 -16.74
C ALA A 1 -16.84 -7.44 -16.17
N SER A 2 -16.89 -8.75 -15.91
CA SER A 2 -18.01 -9.33 -15.17
C SER A 2 -18.05 -8.73 -13.76
N THR A 3 -19.23 -8.67 -13.12
CA THR A 3 -19.35 -8.28 -11.71
C THR A 3 -18.47 -9.14 -10.81
N SER A 4 -18.28 -10.42 -11.19
CA SER A 4 -17.39 -11.37 -10.52
C SER A 4 -15.90 -10.97 -10.61
N ASP A 5 -15.43 -10.44 -11.75
CA ASP A 5 -14.02 -10.05 -11.92
C ASP A 5 -13.69 -8.83 -11.06
N THR A 6 -14.66 -7.92 -10.92
CA THR A 6 -14.50 -6.71 -10.11
C THR A 6 -14.46 -7.05 -8.62
N GLN A 7 -15.31 -7.98 -8.17
CA GLN A 7 -15.31 -8.49 -6.81
C GLN A 7 -13.97 -9.16 -6.48
N TRP A 8 -13.51 -10.06 -7.35
CA TRP A 8 -12.25 -10.78 -7.17
C TRP A 8 -11.05 -9.83 -7.12
N LEU A 9 -11.03 -8.80 -7.97
CA LEU A 9 -10.00 -7.77 -7.93
C LEU A 9 -10.00 -7.05 -6.58
N HIS A 10 -11.16 -6.62 -6.08
CA HIS A 10 -11.24 -5.95 -4.79
C HIS A 10 -10.77 -6.84 -3.64
N ASP A 11 -11.06 -8.14 -3.67
CA ASP A 11 -10.57 -9.09 -2.67
C ASP A 11 -9.03 -9.17 -2.68
N ILE A 12 -8.42 -9.18 -3.87
CA ILE A 12 -6.95 -9.15 -4.02
C ILE A 12 -6.38 -7.83 -3.46
N LEU A 13 -6.97 -6.69 -3.82
CA LEU A 13 -6.52 -5.38 -3.35
C LEU A 13 -6.66 -5.26 -1.81
N GLY A 14 -7.73 -5.82 -1.26
CA GLY A 14 -8.02 -5.82 0.18
C GLY A 14 -7.13 -6.75 1.00
N ALA A 15 -6.62 -7.83 0.39
CA ALA A 15 -5.74 -8.81 1.00
C ALA A 15 -4.27 -8.35 1.11
N HIS A 16 -3.91 -7.22 0.47
CA HIS A 16 -2.54 -6.70 0.55
C HIS A 16 -2.17 -6.34 2.01
N PRO A 17 -0.95 -6.67 2.49
CA PRO A 17 -0.54 -6.30 3.83
C PRO A 17 -0.54 -4.78 4.01
N ARG A 18 -1.00 -4.33 5.20
CA ARG A 18 -0.94 -2.91 5.61
C ARG A 18 0.50 -2.42 5.67
N LEU A 19 0.71 -1.16 5.30
CA LEU A 19 1.99 -0.49 5.44
C LEU A 19 2.36 -0.34 6.92
N GLY A 20 3.57 -0.79 7.31
CA GLY A 20 4.06 -0.72 8.69
C GLY A 20 3.58 -1.85 9.60
N ALA A 21 2.94 -2.90 9.08
CA ALA A 21 2.57 -4.07 9.86
C ALA A 21 3.82 -4.84 10.33
N LYS A 22 3.91 -5.14 11.64
CA LYS A 22 5.06 -5.85 12.25
C LYS A 22 5.26 -7.28 11.73
N LYS A 23 4.22 -7.89 11.18
CA LYS A 23 4.25 -9.22 10.55
C LYS A 23 4.00 -9.07 9.06
N VAL A 24 5.03 -8.68 8.31
CA VAL A 24 5.05 -8.87 6.86
C VAL A 24 5.53 -10.29 6.60
N GLU A 25 4.65 -11.14 6.05
CA GLU A 25 4.88 -12.59 5.95
C GLU A 25 5.98 -12.98 4.95
N SER A 26 6.40 -12.07 4.06
CA SER A 26 7.48 -12.33 3.10
C SER A 26 8.74 -11.50 3.38
N ALA A 27 9.91 -12.13 3.23
CA ALA A 27 11.23 -11.49 3.34
C ALA A 27 11.39 -10.31 2.35
N GLN A 28 10.73 -10.39 1.19
CA GLN A 28 10.69 -9.30 0.21
C GLN A 28 9.95 -8.08 0.74
N SER A 29 8.77 -8.27 1.35
CA SER A 29 8.00 -7.16 1.93
C SER A 29 8.71 -6.52 3.13
N GLN A 30 9.45 -7.32 3.91
CA GLN A 30 10.29 -6.81 4.99
C GLN A 30 11.42 -5.91 4.46
N THR A 31 12.08 -6.33 3.38
CA THR A 31 13.13 -5.55 2.72
C THR A 31 12.59 -4.23 2.16
N GLU A 32 11.44 -4.29 1.47
CA GLU A 32 10.79 -3.12 0.90
C GLU A 32 10.42 -2.10 1.98
N GLN A 33 9.91 -2.55 3.13
CA GLN A 33 9.49 -1.67 4.22
C GLN A 33 10.58 -1.41 5.26
N ALA A 34 11.84 -1.80 5.02
CA ALA A 34 12.92 -1.64 6.01
C ALA A 34 13.10 -0.17 6.43
N GLN A 35 13.01 0.76 5.48
CA GLN A 35 13.10 2.21 5.72
C GLN A 35 11.86 2.82 6.39
N LEU A 36 10.79 2.02 6.55
CA LEU A 36 9.54 2.41 7.19
C LEU A 36 9.43 1.89 8.62
N GLN A 37 10.41 1.11 9.09
CA GLN A 37 10.50 0.70 10.48
C GLN A 37 10.83 1.93 11.33
N GLY A 38 9.84 2.41 12.08
CA GLY A 38 9.99 3.51 13.03
C GLY A 38 9.17 3.24 14.28
N GLY A 39 9.66 3.73 15.42
CA GLY A 39 9.01 3.58 16.73
C GLY A 39 8.22 4.83 17.15
N GLY A 40 7.45 4.71 18.23
CA GLY A 40 6.77 5.85 18.86
C GLY A 40 5.63 6.44 18.02
N ASP A 41 5.52 7.76 18.03
CA ASP A 41 4.38 8.53 17.51
C ASP A 41 4.11 8.34 16.01
N GLU A 42 5.14 8.11 15.20
CA GLU A 42 4.98 7.89 13.76
C GLU A 42 4.32 6.55 13.44
N ALA A 43 4.50 5.54 14.31
CA ALA A 43 3.81 4.27 14.18
C ALA A 43 2.31 4.41 14.41
N GLU A 44 1.95 5.17 15.43
CA GLU A 44 0.55 5.44 15.76
C GLU A 44 -0.13 6.32 14.69
N LYS A 45 0.56 7.37 14.20
CA LYS A 45 0.04 8.18 13.08
C LYS A 45 -0.16 7.36 11.81
N LEU A 46 0.78 6.47 11.46
CA LEU A 46 0.61 5.61 10.30
C LEU A 46 -0.57 4.64 10.48
N ARG A 47 -0.79 4.12 11.69
CA ARG A 47 -1.95 3.28 12.00
C ARG A 47 -3.26 4.05 11.77
N GLN A 48 -3.36 5.26 12.30
CA GLN A 48 -4.54 6.12 12.13
C GLN A 48 -4.78 6.46 10.65
N LEU A 49 -3.72 6.77 9.89
CA LEU A 49 -3.85 7.02 8.46
C LEU A 49 -4.33 5.80 7.67
N ASN A 50 -3.88 4.58 8.00
CA ASN A 50 -4.41 3.37 7.38
C ASN A 50 -5.91 3.18 7.69
N GLU A 51 -6.33 3.41 8.95
CA GLU A 51 -7.74 3.30 9.36
C GLU A 51 -8.62 4.32 8.61
N GLU A 52 -8.16 5.56 8.51
CA GLU A 52 -8.87 6.62 7.77
C GLU A 52 -8.94 6.32 6.27
N TYR A 53 -7.84 5.84 5.69
CA TYR A 53 -7.82 5.43 4.29
C TYR A 53 -8.84 4.33 4.01
N GLU A 54 -8.90 3.30 4.85
CA GLU A 54 -9.83 2.18 4.70
C GLU A 54 -11.29 2.59 4.93
N ALA A 55 -11.53 3.55 5.83
CA ALA A 55 -12.85 4.13 6.02
C ALA A 55 -13.30 4.92 4.78
N LYS A 56 -12.38 5.66 4.13
CA LYS A 56 -12.67 6.41 2.90
C LYS A 56 -12.82 5.49 1.68
N TYR A 57 -12.04 4.42 1.61
CA TYR A 57 -12.00 3.48 0.50
C TYR A 57 -12.30 2.04 0.97
N PRO A 58 -13.57 1.71 1.26
CA PRO A 58 -13.94 0.39 1.75
C PRO A 58 -13.48 -0.73 0.81
N GLY A 59 -12.81 -1.73 1.38
CA GLY A 59 -12.26 -2.88 0.64
C GLY A 59 -10.90 -2.65 -0.01
N LEU A 60 -10.35 -1.43 0.05
CA LEU A 60 -9.00 -1.14 -0.46
C LEU A 60 -8.00 -1.03 0.71
N ARG A 61 -6.74 -1.36 0.42
CA ARG A 61 -5.59 -1.08 1.29
C ARG A 61 -4.72 -0.04 0.60
N TYR A 62 -4.08 0.82 1.38
CA TYR A 62 -3.08 1.71 0.81
C TYR A 62 -1.86 0.90 0.37
N VAL A 63 -1.64 0.86 -0.94
CA VAL A 63 -0.47 0.22 -1.55
C VAL A 63 0.30 1.28 -2.32
N VAL A 64 1.61 1.30 -2.09
CA VAL A 64 2.49 2.22 -2.78
C VAL A 64 3.86 1.59 -2.98
N PHE A 65 4.45 1.83 -4.15
CA PHE A 65 5.83 1.46 -4.40
C PHE A 65 6.77 2.41 -3.66
N VAL A 66 7.41 1.93 -2.60
CA VAL A 66 8.17 2.78 -1.67
C VAL A 66 9.47 3.29 -2.29
N ALA A 67 10.18 2.51 -3.12
CA ALA A 67 11.36 2.94 -3.88
C ALA A 67 12.43 3.72 -3.08
N GLY A 68 12.61 3.40 -1.79
CA GLY A 68 13.55 4.13 -0.91
C GLY A 68 13.02 5.45 -0.33
N ARG A 69 11.76 5.81 -0.57
CA ARG A 69 11.11 6.96 0.07
C ARG A 69 10.99 6.77 1.58
N SER A 70 11.19 7.86 2.32
CA SER A 70 11.10 7.85 3.78
C SER A 70 9.65 7.77 4.26
N ARG A 71 9.48 7.32 5.51
CA ARG A 71 8.17 7.18 6.14
C ARG A 71 7.32 8.45 6.15
N PRO A 72 7.85 9.65 6.49
CA PRO A 72 7.05 10.88 6.46
C PRO A 72 6.55 11.22 5.05
N VAL A 73 7.37 10.99 4.02
CA VAL A 73 6.98 11.23 2.62
C VAL A 73 5.83 10.31 2.21
N ILE A 74 5.88 9.04 2.61
CA ILE A 74 4.79 8.09 2.34
C ILE A 74 3.52 8.47 3.09
N MET A 75 3.63 8.91 4.34
CA MET A 75 2.47 9.37 5.12
C MET A 75 1.83 10.63 4.52
N GLN A 76 2.64 11.55 4.00
CA GLN A 76 2.14 12.73 3.29
C GLN A 76 1.43 12.35 1.98
N ASP A 77 1.98 11.41 1.20
CA ASP A 77 1.33 10.86 0.01
C ASP A 77 -0.01 10.21 0.36
N MET A 78 -0.05 9.38 1.41
CA MET A 78 -1.29 8.75 1.89
C MET A 78 -2.35 9.80 2.27
N ARG A 79 -1.96 10.84 3.02
CA ARG A 79 -2.87 11.95 3.36
C ARG A 79 -3.39 12.66 2.10
N ALA A 80 -2.52 13.00 1.15
CA ALA A 80 -2.94 13.68 -0.08
C ALA A 80 -3.95 12.84 -0.90
N ARG A 81 -3.81 11.51 -0.91
CA ARG A 81 -4.78 10.62 -1.53
C ARG A 81 -6.09 10.60 -0.77
N ILE A 82 -6.04 10.47 0.56
CA ILE A 82 -7.23 10.56 1.43
C ILE A 82 -7.96 11.88 1.21
N ASP A 83 -7.30 12.99 0.92
CA ASP A 83 -8.00 14.27 0.76
C ASP A 83 -8.57 14.44 -0.66
N GLY A 84 -7.85 14.01 -1.71
CA GLY A 84 -8.13 14.39 -3.10
C GLY A 84 -8.51 13.28 -4.09
N SER A 85 -8.34 11.99 -3.74
CA SER A 85 -8.58 10.90 -4.70
C SER A 85 -10.04 10.43 -4.72
N ALA A 86 -10.59 10.25 -5.93
CA ALA A 86 -11.82 9.51 -6.15
C ALA A 86 -11.55 7.99 -6.10
N PHE A 87 -12.54 7.20 -5.68
CA PHE A 87 -12.42 5.74 -5.49
C PHE A 87 -11.84 5.02 -6.73
N GLU A 88 -12.37 5.33 -7.91
CA GLU A 88 -11.92 4.74 -9.19
C GLU A 88 -10.46 5.04 -9.53
N ARG A 89 -10.02 6.27 -9.22
CA ARG A 89 -8.63 6.69 -9.41
C ARG A 89 -7.72 5.97 -8.44
N GLU A 90 -8.16 5.80 -7.19
CA GLU A 90 -7.39 5.12 -6.17
C GLU A 90 -7.21 3.64 -6.51
N ARG A 91 -8.27 2.97 -6.96
CA ARG A 91 -8.20 1.59 -7.46
C ARG A 91 -7.15 1.43 -8.57
N ALA A 92 -7.18 2.29 -9.59
CA ALA A 92 -6.18 2.25 -10.66
C ALA A 92 -4.76 2.51 -10.15
N THR A 93 -4.61 3.38 -9.16
CA THR A 93 -3.31 3.72 -8.56
C THR A 93 -2.72 2.54 -7.78
N ILE A 94 -3.55 1.85 -6.99
CA ILE A 94 -3.14 0.64 -6.24
C ILE A 94 -2.71 -0.45 -7.23
N ILE A 95 -3.48 -0.71 -8.28
CA ILE A 95 -3.15 -1.72 -9.30
C ILE A 95 -1.79 -1.43 -9.92
N ARG A 96 -1.55 -0.16 -10.31
CA ARG A 96 -0.25 0.25 -10.86
C ARG A 96 0.88 0.04 -9.85
N ALA A 97 0.68 0.43 -8.59
CA ALA A 97 1.69 0.23 -7.56
C ALA A 97 2.02 -1.26 -7.35
N MET A 98 1.02 -2.15 -7.38
CA MET A 98 1.25 -3.60 -7.31
C MET A 98 2.08 -4.10 -8.50
N CYS A 99 1.81 -3.63 -9.71
CA CYS A 99 2.60 -3.96 -10.89
C CYS A 99 4.05 -3.46 -10.78
N GLU A 100 4.27 -2.25 -10.26
CA GLU A 100 5.61 -1.68 -10.05
C GLU A 100 6.41 -2.48 -9.02
N ILE A 101 5.77 -2.89 -7.90
CA ILE A 101 6.38 -3.78 -6.89
C ILE A 101 6.73 -5.13 -7.52
N ALA A 102 5.82 -5.72 -8.30
CA ALA A 102 6.06 -7.01 -8.94
C ALA A 102 7.21 -6.94 -9.96
N ALA A 103 7.29 -5.86 -10.74
CA ALA A 103 8.37 -5.64 -11.70
C ALA A 103 9.74 -5.50 -11.01
N ASP A 104 9.82 -4.70 -9.93
CA ASP A 104 11.04 -4.53 -9.14
C ASP A 104 11.50 -5.87 -8.51
N ARG A 105 10.56 -6.68 -7.99
CA ARG A 105 10.87 -8.02 -7.50
C ARG A 105 11.40 -8.93 -8.60
N ALA A 106 10.78 -8.90 -9.79
CA ALA A 106 11.21 -9.72 -10.92
C ALA A 106 12.62 -9.34 -11.39
N GLU A 107 12.93 -8.04 -11.49
CA GLU A 107 14.27 -7.57 -11.88
C GLU A 107 15.36 -8.07 -10.91
N LYS A 108 15.08 -8.07 -9.60
CA LYS A 108 16.00 -8.54 -8.57
C LYS A 108 16.26 -10.05 -8.57
N LEU A 109 15.40 -10.85 -9.23
CA LEU A 109 15.59 -12.29 -9.37
C LEU A 109 16.46 -12.67 -10.58
N VAL A 110 16.63 -11.76 -11.54
CA VAL A 110 17.42 -11.98 -12.75
C VAL A 110 18.88 -11.50 -12.59
N LYS A 111 19.16 -10.75 -11.52
CA LYS A 111 20.51 -10.32 -11.11
C LYS A 111 21.15 -11.33 -10.17
#